data_AF-W4RJ04-F1
#
_entry.id   AF-W4RJ04-F1
#
_cell.length_a   1.000
_cell.length_b   1.000
_cell.length_c   1.000
_cell.angle_alpha   90.00
_cell.angle_beta   90.00
_cell.angle_gamma   90.00
#
_symmetry.space_group_name_H-M   'P 1'
#
loop_
_entity.id
_entity.type
_entity.pdbx_description
1 polymer ?
#
loop_
_entity_poly.entity_id
_entity_poly.type
_entity_poly.pdbx_seq_one_letter_code
_entity_poly.pdbx_strand_id
1 'polypeptide(L)'
;MQLAFTETCNGCGACSRVCGTGALKFTDDDETVKAVFEPILCNGCGSCIDLCRRNGLERVDDDIDLKQFLANQEQSIFYRKYKAAANVVSSI
;
A
#
# COMPACT_ATOMS: atom_id res chain seq x y z
N MET A 1 4.77 12.14 9.24
CA MET A 1 5.30 11.35 8.12
C MET A 1 4.16 10.56 7.52
N GLN A 2 3.75 10.88 6.29
CA GLN A 2 2.73 10.15 5.57
C GLN A 2 3.32 9.45 4.35
N LEU A 3 2.66 8.39 3.89
CA LEU A 3 3.09 7.58 2.75
C LEU A 3 1.93 7.48 1.78
N ALA A 4 2.14 7.86 0.53
CA ALA A 4 1.13 7.76 -0.53
C ALA A 4 1.52 6.67 -1.54
N PHE A 5 0.50 6.01 -2.09
CA PHE A 5 0.63 5.09 -3.21
C PHE A 5 0.28 5.82 -4.50
N THR A 6 1.12 5.69 -5.53
CA THR A 6 0.88 6.30 -6.83
C THR A 6 0.15 5.34 -7.77
N GLU A 7 -0.38 5.85 -8.88
CA GLU A 7 -1.05 5.07 -9.93
C GLU A 7 -0.18 3.97 -10.57
N THR A 8 1.14 4.09 -10.43
CA THR A 8 2.10 3.10 -10.96
C THR A 8 2.21 1.87 -10.05
N CYS A 9 1.71 1.94 -8.81
CA CYS A 9 1.64 0.80 -7.91
C CYS A 9 0.78 -0.32 -8.52
N ASN A 10 1.32 -1.54 -8.57
CA ASN A 10 0.60 -2.72 -9.05
C ASN A 10 0.23 -3.71 -7.93
N GLY A 11 0.46 -3.32 -6.68
CA GLY A 11 0.17 -4.15 -5.51
C GLY A 11 1.07 -5.39 -5.36
N CYS A 12 2.34 -5.35 -5.79
CA CYS A 12 3.23 -6.52 -5.68
C CYS A 12 3.57 -6.94 -4.23
N GLY A 13 3.28 -6.09 -3.24
CA GLY A 13 3.48 -6.38 -1.82
C GLY A 13 4.94 -6.38 -1.33
N ALA A 14 5.92 -6.10 -2.19
CA ALA A 14 7.33 -6.13 -1.81
C ALA A 14 7.64 -5.10 -0.70
N CYS A 15 7.02 -3.92 -0.75
CA CYS A 15 7.16 -2.87 0.25
C CYS A 15 6.70 -3.31 1.66
N SER A 16 5.70 -4.18 1.75
CA SER A 16 5.26 -4.74 3.03
C SER A 16 6.27 -5.76 3.56
N ARG A 17 6.83 -6.61 2.68
CA ARG A 17 7.82 -7.63 3.07
C ARG A 17 9.13 -7.03 3.61
N VAL A 18 9.53 -5.87 3.11
CA VAL A 18 10.75 -5.17 3.61
C VAL A 18 10.48 -4.34 4.86
N CYS A 19 9.22 -4.11 5.23
CA CYS A 19 8.87 -3.26 6.36
C CYS A 19 9.15 -3.97 7.69
N GLY A 20 10.38 -3.81 8.21
CA GLY A 20 10.80 -4.45 9.46
C GLY A 20 10.04 -4.02 10.72
N THR A 21 9.37 -2.86 10.69
CA THR A 21 8.53 -2.39 11.81
C THR A 21 7.08 -2.89 11.74
N GLY A 22 6.68 -3.48 10.60
CA GLY A 22 5.29 -3.86 10.36
C GLY A 22 4.34 -2.68 10.13
N ALA A 23 4.85 -1.47 9.92
CA ALA A 23 4.04 -0.28 9.62
C ALA A 23 3.29 -0.37 8.29
N LEU A 24 3.74 -1.21 7.35
CA LEU A 24 3.10 -1.40 6.06
C LEU A 24 2.74 -2.86 5.85
N LYS A 25 1.46 -3.15 5.73
CA LYS A 25 0.90 -4.50 5.57
C LYS A 25 0.09 -4.60 4.30
N PHE A 26 0.13 -5.77 3.66
CA PHE A 26 -0.79 -6.13 2.58
C PHE A 26 -1.69 -7.25 3.10
N THR A 27 -2.99 -7.01 3.07
CA THR A 27 -4.02 -8.00 3.37
C THR A 27 -4.63 -8.45 2.04
N ASP A 28 -4.66 -9.75 1.82
CA ASP A 28 -5.34 -10.38 0.70
C ASP A 28 -6.65 -10.95 1.25
N ASP A 29 -7.78 -10.35 0.88
CA ASP A 29 -9.09 -10.98 1.02
C ASP A 29 -9.45 -11.65 -0.31
N ASP A 30 -10.31 -12.67 -0.28
CA ASP A 30 -10.66 -13.51 -1.45
C ASP A 30 -11.05 -12.71 -2.70
N GLU A 31 -11.47 -11.46 -2.54
CA GLU A 31 -11.79 -10.57 -3.64
C GLU A 31 -10.76 -9.47 -3.85
N THR A 32 -10.08 -8.97 -2.80
CA THR A 32 -9.16 -7.83 -2.90
C THR A 32 -7.86 -7.84 -2.12
N VAL A 33 -6.85 -7.26 -2.77
CA VAL A 33 -5.59 -6.89 -2.13
C VAL A 33 -5.69 -5.45 -1.60
N LYS A 34 -5.60 -5.30 -0.27
CA LYS A 34 -5.57 -4.02 0.45
C LYS A 34 -4.21 -3.76 1.09
N ALA A 35 -3.66 -2.58 0.85
CA ALA A 35 -2.50 -2.07 1.58
C ALA A 35 -2.98 -1.27 2.80
N VAL A 36 -2.38 -1.51 3.96
CA VAL A 36 -2.64 -0.79 5.22
C VAL A 36 -1.34 -0.21 5.72
N PHE A 37 -1.32 1.11 5.92
CA PHE A 37 -0.19 1.83 6.49
C PHE A 37 -0.55 2.39 7.88
N GLU A 38 0.27 2.07 8.88
CA GLU A 38 0.14 2.49 10.27
C GLU A 38 1.28 3.47 10.61
N PRO A 39 1.08 4.79 10.49
CA PRO A 39 2.16 5.78 10.64
C PRO A 39 2.86 5.73 12.00
N ILE A 40 2.14 5.35 13.06
CA ILE A 40 2.67 5.24 14.44
C ILE A 40 3.77 4.18 14.57
N LEU A 41 3.78 3.17 13.69
CA LEU A 41 4.79 2.12 13.65
C LEU A 41 5.94 2.44 12.68
N CYS A 42 5.81 3.50 11.87
CA CYS A 42 6.80 3.84 10.85
C CYS A 42 7.94 4.65 11.47
N ASN A 43 9.17 4.16 11.35
CA ASN A 43 10.37 4.87 11.80
C ASN A 43 11.01 5.74 10.70
N GLY A 44 10.39 5.85 9.53
CA GLY A 44 10.88 6.67 8.42
C GLY A 44 12.10 6.12 7.70
N CYS A 45 12.40 4.82 7.78
CA CYS A 45 13.62 4.24 7.17
C CYS A 45 13.70 4.35 5.64
N GLY A 46 12.58 4.54 4.94
CA GLY A 46 12.54 4.73 3.49
C GLY A 46 12.66 3.45 2.64
N SER A 47 12.90 2.28 3.24
CA SER A 47 13.14 1.03 2.49
C SER A 47 11.99 0.63 1.54
N CYS A 48 10.74 0.99 1.88
CA CYS A 48 9.59 0.72 1.01
C CYS A 48 9.63 1.52 -0.30
N ILE A 49 10.19 2.73 -0.28
CA ILE A 49 10.32 3.61 -1.44
C ILE A 49 11.51 3.16 -2.28
N ASP A 50 12.67 2.95 -1.64
CA ASP A 50 13.93 2.63 -2.33
C ASP A 50 13.86 1.32 -3.12
N LEU A 51 13.13 0.32 -2.62
CA LEU A 51 12.98 -0.97 -3.30
C LEU A 51 11.97 -0.89 -4.47
N CYS A 52 11.09 0.10 -4.49
CA CYS A 52 9.94 0.11 -5.39
C CYS A 52 10.36 0.45 -6.81
N ARG A 53 10.69 -0.58 -7.61
CA ARG A 53 11.10 -0.45 -9.02
C ARG A 53 10.10 0.25 -9.94
N ARG A 54 8.85 0.41 -9.50
CA ARG A 54 7.77 1.06 -10.23
C ARG A 54 7.62 2.54 -9.87
N ASN A 55 8.32 3.02 -8.83
CA ASN A 55 8.06 4.32 -8.19
C ASN A 55 6.60 4.45 -7.72
N GLY A 56 6.05 3.36 -7.19
CA GLY A 56 4.67 3.23 -6.73
C GLY A 56 4.37 3.87 -5.37
N LEU A 57 5.37 4.48 -4.73
CA LEU A 57 5.32 4.97 -3.35
C LEU A 57 6.09 6.28 -3.22
N GLU A 58 5.54 7.22 -2.48
CA GLU A 58 6.16 8.52 -2.23
C GLU A 58 5.95 8.98 -0.77
N ARG A 59 6.90 9.77 -0.27
CA ARG A 59 6.73 10.46 1.02
C ARG A 59 5.86 11.67 0.78
N VAL A 60 4.90 11.85 1.66
CA VAL A 60 4.13 13.09 1.72
C VAL A 60 4.61 13.84 2.96
N ASP A 61 5.38 14.89 2.71
CA ASP A 61 5.81 15.86 3.71
C ASP A 61 4.76 16.98 3.72
N ASP A 62 3.71 16.81 4.54
CA ASP A 62 2.70 17.84 4.70
C ASP A 62 3.24 18.98 5.58
N ASP A 63 3.10 20.24 5.13
CA ASP A 63 2.76 21.34 6.04
C ASP A 63 1.45 20.94 6.72
N ILE A 64 1.51 20.57 8.01
CA ILE A 64 0.38 19.95 8.71
C ILE A 64 -0.79 20.94 8.85
N ASP A 65 -1.74 20.89 7.93
CA ASP A 65 -3.06 21.49 8.14
C ASP A 65 -3.83 20.60 9.13
N LEU A 66 -4.25 21.18 10.26
CA LEU A 66 -4.92 20.50 11.37
C LEU A 66 -6.18 19.74 10.91
N LYS A 67 -6.77 20.13 9.78
CA LYS A 67 -7.91 19.44 9.15
C LYS A 67 -7.54 18.07 8.58
N GLN A 68 -6.33 17.91 8.05
CA GLN A 68 -5.83 16.66 7.46
C GLN A 68 -5.57 15.61 8.55
N PHE A 69 -5.11 16.05 9.73
CA PHE A 69 -4.81 15.19 10.87
C PHE A 69 -6.08 14.49 11.44
N LEU A 70 -7.23 15.15 11.36
CA LEU A 70 -8.51 14.58 11.81
C LEU A 70 -9.11 13.56 10.82
N ALA A 71 -8.64 13.54 9.56
CA ALA A 71 -9.19 12.69 8.49
C ALA A 71 -8.41 11.38 8.27
N ASN A 72 -7.13 11.30 8.70
CA ASN A 72 -6.23 10.20 8.36
C ASN A 72 -6.17 9.09 9.43
N GLN A 73 -7.27 8.40 9.67
CA GLN A 73 -7.26 7.27 10.61
C GLN A 73 -6.92 5.92 9.95
N GLU A 74 -7.12 5.72 8.65
CA GLU A 74 -6.68 4.50 7.96
C GLU A 74 -6.44 4.76 6.47
N GLN A 75 -5.19 4.65 6.03
CA GLN A 75 -4.84 4.77 4.61
C GLN A 75 -4.95 3.38 3.94
N SER A 76 -6.14 3.06 3.43
CA SER A 76 -6.35 1.89 2.56
C SER A 76 -6.36 2.31 1.09
N ILE A 77 -5.22 2.17 0.41
CA ILE A 77 -4.99 2.89 -0.87
C ILE A 77 -4.85 1.94 -2.08
N PHE A 78 -5.14 0.65 -1.94
CA PHE A 78 -5.20 -0.26 -3.10
C PHE A 78 -6.34 -1.25 -2.93
N TYR A 79 -7.20 -1.41 -3.93
CA TYR A 79 -8.29 -2.40 -3.99
C TYR A 79 -8.25 -2.99 -5.40
N ARG A 80 -7.63 -4.15 -5.56
CA ARG A 80 -7.67 -4.90 -6.82
C ARG A 80 -8.68 -6.02 -6.67
N LYS A 81 -9.89 -5.88 -7.24
CA LYS A 81 -10.76 -7.03 -7.50
C LYS A 81 -9.96 -8.04 -8.30
N TYR A 82 -9.62 -9.19 -7.71
CA TYR A 82 -9.20 -10.34 -8.48
C TYR A 82 -10.28 -10.54 -9.51
N LYS A 83 -9.92 -10.32 -10.77
CA LYS A 83 -10.78 -10.52 -11.94
C LYS A 83 -11.52 -11.83 -11.72
N ALA A 84 -12.86 -11.79 -11.66
CA ALA A 84 -13.71 -12.97 -11.53
C ALA A 84 -13.08 -14.12 -12.31
N ALA A 85 -12.73 -15.20 -11.62
CA ALA A 85 -12.33 -16.44 -12.29
C ALA A 85 -13.57 -17.01 -12.98
N ALA A 86 -13.86 -16.51 -14.17
CA ALA A 86 -14.74 -17.14 -15.14
C ALA A 86 -14.00 -17.18 -16.48
N ASN A 87 -12.95 -18.01 -16.51
CA ASN A 87 -12.75 -19.02 -17.54
C ASN A 87 -11.46 -19.81 -17.27
N VAL A 88 -11.56 -20.81 -16.41
CA VAL A 88 -10.86 -22.08 -16.64
C VAL A 88 -11.97 -23.10 -16.92
N VAL A 89 -12.42 -23.11 -18.18
CA VAL A 89 -12.96 -24.34 -18.76
C VAL A 89 -11.84 -24.90 -19.62
N SER A 90 -11.43 -26.11 -19.25
CA SER A 90 -10.57 -27.04 -19.98
C SER A 90 -10.66 -26.92 -21.49
N SER A 91 -9.52 -26.91 -22.19
CA SER A 91 -9.20 -27.67 -23.42
C SER A 91 -8.01 -27.04 -24.13
N ILE A 92 -6.83 -27.66 -24.05
CA ILE A 92 -6.28 -28.62 -25.04
C ILE A 92 -5.36 -29.56 -24.27
#